data_AF-A0A2T0TVV9-F1
#
_entry.id   AF-A0A2T0TVV9-F1
#
_cell.length_a   1.000
_cell.length_b   1.000
_cell.length_c   1.000
_cell.angle_alpha   90.00
_cell.angle_beta   90.00
_cell.angle_gamma   90.00
#
_symmetry.space_group_name_H-M   'P 1'
#
loop_
_entity.id
_entity.type
_entity.pdbx_description
1 polymer ?
#
loop_
_entity_poly.entity_id
_entity_poly.type
_entity_poly.pdbx_seq_one_letter_code
_entity_poly.pdbx_strand_id
1 'polypeptide(L)'
;MTGTTSEGRQLLPRYLREPDATRTPVGFPEYRSTGLRAPLRTPVDLPHRLTEVTGPVLGEDRVLPTDADLTWRNGGEAVGQRILVHGRVLDSGGRPVPGALVEVWQANAAGRYRHVVDNWPAPLDAHFDGLGRVVTDSLGRYEFLTIKPGAYPWGNHHNAWRPAHIHFSLFGRAFTQRLVTQ
;
A
#
# COMPACT_ATOMS: atom_id res chain seq x y z
N MET A 1 -6.24 -53.43 -17.52
CA MET A 1 -5.50 -52.53 -16.60
C MET A 1 -6.31 -51.27 -16.45
N THR A 2 -6.95 -51.14 -15.29
CA THR A 2 -7.76 -49.99 -14.85
C THR A 2 -6.86 -48.80 -14.54
N GLY A 3 -6.96 -47.74 -15.35
CA GLY A 3 -6.37 -46.44 -15.05
C GLY A 3 -7.49 -45.44 -14.84
N THR A 4 -8.00 -45.36 -13.61
CA THR A 4 -8.86 -44.26 -13.17
C THR A 4 -8.07 -42.97 -13.21
N THR A 5 -8.31 -42.12 -14.21
CA THR A 5 -7.97 -40.70 -14.13
C THR A 5 -8.81 -40.12 -13.01
N SER A 6 -8.20 -39.84 -11.85
CA SER A 6 -8.86 -39.01 -10.85
C SER A 6 -9.04 -37.63 -11.48
N GLU A 7 -10.27 -37.26 -11.84
CA GLU A 7 -10.66 -35.88 -12.09
C GLU A 7 -10.54 -35.10 -10.78
N GLY A 8 -9.31 -34.82 -10.37
CA GLY A 8 -9.00 -34.00 -9.21
C GLY A 8 -9.30 -32.55 -9.55
N ARG A 9 -10.53 -32.12 -9.29
CA ARG A 9 -10.90 -30.70 -9.37
C ARG A 9 -9.95 -29.90 -8.49
N GLN A 10 -9.09 -29.08 -9.08
CA GLN A 10 -8.22 -28.17 -8.33
C GLN A 10 -9.08 -27.29 -7.42
N LEU A 11 -8.87 -27.42 -6.11
CA LEU A 11 -9.49 -26.55 -5.12
C LEU A 11 -8.71 -25.24 -5.07
N LEU A 12 -9.24 -24.22 -5.74
CA LEU A 12 -8.67 -22.88 -5.72
C LEU A 12 -8.88 -22.21 -4.35
N PRO A 13 -7.90 -21.43 -3.86
CA PRO A 13 -8.09 -20.57 -2.71
C PRO A 13 -9.32 -19.67 -2.89
N ARG A 14 -10.05 -19.42 -1.79
CA ARG A 14 -11.14 -18.44 -1.77
C ARG A 14 -10.77 -17.33 -0.81
N TYR A 15 -10.94 -16.09 -1.27
CA TYR A 15 -10.77 -14.89 -0.47
C TYR A 15 -12.15 -14.34 -0.17
N LEU A 16 -12.39 -14.07 1.11
CA LEU A 16 -13.65 -13.49 1.55
C LEU A 16 -13.65 -12.01 1.20
N ARG A 17 -14.79 -11.52 0.74
CA ARG A 17 -15.00 -10.10 0.58
C ARG A 17 -15.37 -9.50 1.92
N GLU A 18 -14.86 -8.30 2.18
CA GLU A 18 -15.27 -7.53 3.35
C GLU A 18 -16.79 -7.32 3.37
N PRO A 19 -17.44 -7.39 4.55
CA PRO A 19 -18.85 -7.04 4.70
C PRO A 19 -19.14 -5.64 4.15
N ASP A 20 -20.32 -5.43 3.57
CA ASP A 20 -20.68 -4.13 2.98
C ASP A 20 -20.56 -2.98 4.00
N ALA A 21 -20.85 -3.25 5.28
CA ALA A 21 -20.75 -2.27 6.37
C ALA A 21 -19.33 -1.74 6.64
N THR A 22 -18.28 -2.48 6.25
CA THR A 22 -16.88 -2.07 6.46
C THR A 22 -16.20 -1.62 5.18
N ARG A 23 -16.89 -1.66 4.03
CA ARG A 23 -16.32 -1.23 2.76
C ARG A 23 -16.21 0.28 2.69
N THR A 24 -15.09 0.74 2.17
CA THR A 24 -14.93 2.16 1.81
C THR A 24 -15.92 2.51 0.69
N PRO A 25 -16.74 3.56 0.84
CA PRO A 25 -17.65 4.02 -0.21
C PRO A 25 -16.88 4.36 -1.50
N VAL A 26 -17.40 3.93 -2.65
CA VAL A 26 -16.81 4.25 -3.96
C VAL A 26 -16.90 5.73 -4.33
N GLY A 27 -17.87 6.44 -3.74
CA GLY A 27 -18.05 7.88 -3.87
C GLY A 27 -18.35 8.49 -2.50
N PHE A 28 -17.80 9.68 -2.24
CA PHE A 28 -17.93 10.37 -0.97
C PHE A 28 -18.00 11.89 -1.23
N PRO A 29 -19.19 12.52 -1.13
CA PRO A 29 -19.39 13.91 -1.56
C PRO A 29 -18.42 14.93 -0.96
N GLU A 30 -18.07 14.77 0.31
CA GLU A 30 -17.16 15.66 1.04
C GLU A 30 -15.70 15.48 0.56
N TYR A 31 -15.37 14.33 -0.05
CA TYR A 31 -14.14 14.14 -0.79
C TYR A 31 -14.39 14.40 -2.29
N ARG A 32 -14.36 15.69 -2.65
CA ARG A 32 -14.89 16.22 -3.90
C ARG A 32 -14.36 15.55 -5.17
N SER A 33 -13.11 15.09 -5.18
CA SER A 33 -12.54 14.42 -6.36
C SER A 33 -13.21 13.09 -6.70
N THR A 34 -13.94 12.48 -5.76
CA THR A 34 -14.70 11.25 -6.03
C THR A 34 -15.91 11.49 -6.92
N GLY A 35 -16.47 12.70 -6.94
CA GLY A 35 -17.72 13.00 -7.66
C GLY A 35 -17.70 12.71 -9.17
N LEU A 36 -16.53 12.86 -9.81
CA LEU A 36 -16.34 12.55 -11.24
C LEU A 36 -15.56 11.24 -11.47
N ARG A 37 -15.19 10.52 -10.40
CA ARG A 37 -14.32 9.33 -10.46
C ARG A 37 -14.96 8.09 -9.86
N ALA A 38 -16.11 8.21 -9.20
CA ALA A 38 -16.90 7.11 -8.71
C ALA A 38 -17.75 6.49 -9.85
N PRO A 39 -17.75 5.16 -10.02
CA PRO A 39 -18.62 4.52 -11.00
C PRO A 39 -20.09 4.73 -10.65
N LEU A 40 -20.91 5.00 -11.66
CA LEU A 40 -22.36 5.21 -11.50
C LEU A 40 -23.17 3.91 -11.39
N ARG A 41 -22.52 2.76 -11.62
CA ARG A 41 -23.14 1.43 -11.59
C ARG A 41 -22.47 0.57 -10.54
N THR A 42 -23.26 -0.27 -9.89
CA THR A 42 -22.77 -1.26 -8.93
C THR A 42 -21.80 -2.21 -9.64
N PRO A 43 -20.61 -2.47 -9.06
CA PRO A 43 -19.70 -3.49 -9.57
C PRO A 43 -20.39 -4.86 -9.66
N VAL A 44 -20.09 -5.62 -10.71
CA VAL A 44 -20.59 -6.98 -10.90
C VAL A 44 -19.60 -7.96 -10.29
N ASP A 45 -20.10 -8.83 -9.41
CA ASP A 45 -19.27 -9.83 -8.76
C ASP A 45 -19.01 -11.01 -9.67
N LEU A 46 -17.72 -11.33 -9.84
CA LEU A 46 -17.28 -12.46 -10.66
C LEU A 46 -16.78 -13.59 -9.76
N PRO A 47 -17.04 -14.86 -10.11
CA PRO A 47 -16.47 -15.98 -9.39
C PRO A 47 -14.94 -15.97 -9.57
N HIS A 48 -14.21 -16.30 -8.51
CA HIS A 48 -12.76 -16.44 -8.59
C HIS A 48 -12.36 -17.54 -9.58
N ARG A 49 -11.42 -17.19 -10.46
CA ARG A 49 -10.69 -18.07 -11.35
C ARG A 49 -9.20 -17.91 -11.06
N LEU A 50 -8.37 -18.61 -11.83
CA LEU A 50 -6.91 -18.51 -11.72
C LEU A 50 -6.42 -17.06 -11.80
N THR A 51 -7.06 -16.23 -12.63
CA THR A 51 -6.74 -14.80 -12.76
C THR A 51 -6.85 -14.03 -11.44
N GLU A 52 -7.84 -14.32 -10.59
CA GLU A 52 -8.08 -13.59 -9.34
C GLU A 52 -7.29 -14.15 -8.14
N VAL A 53 -6.98 -15.45 -8.15
CA VAL A 53 -6.34 -16.16 -7.03
C VAL A 53 -4.84 -16.33 -7.16
N THR A 54 -4.28 -15.86 -8.28
CA THR A 54 -2.82 -15.79 -8.49
C THR A 54 -2.37 -14.34 -8.50
N GLY A 55 -1.07 -14.13 -8.34
CA GLY A 55 -0.44 -12.81 -8.34
C GLY A 55 1.02 -12.90 -8.75
N PRO A 56 1.66 -11.76 -9.02
CA PRO A 56 3.09 -11.74 -9.34
C PRO A 56 3.92 -12.15 -8.11
N VAL A 57 5.02 -12.84 -8.36
CA VAL A 57 6.09 -12.99 -7.36
C VAL A 57 6.94 -11.71 -7.43
N LEU A 58 6.94 -10.94 -6.35
CA LEU A 58 7.60 -9.64 -6.29
C LEU A 58 8.63 -9.65 -5.15
N GLY A 59 9.81 -9.10 -5.43
CA GLY A 59 10.80 -8.75 -4.41
C GLY A 59 11.97 -9.70 -4.21
N GLU A 60 11.91 -10.96 -4.70
CA GLU A 60 12.95 -11.98 -4.43
C GLU A 60 14.38 -11.59 -4.85
N ASP A 61 14.57 -10.64 -5.77
CA ASP A 61 15.91 -10.13 -6.15
C ASP A 61 15.94 -8.61 -6.42
N ARG A 62 14.92 -7.88 -5.99
CA ARG A 62 14.73 -6.46 -6.38
C ARG A 62 14.53 -5.49 -5.24
N VAL A 63 14.36 -5.99 -4.01
CA VAL A 63 14.17 -5.17 -2.82
C VAL A 63 15.40 -5.33 -1.94
N LEU A 64 16.16 -4.25 -1.80
CA LEU A 64 17.36 -4.23 -0.98
C LEU A 64 16.99 -3.86 0.47
N PRO A 65 17.76 -4.31 1.49
CA PRO A 65 17.54 -3.88 2.87
C PRO A 65 17.57 -2.35 3.04
N THR A 66 18.37 -1.65 2.23
CA THR A 66 18.46 -0.18 2.21
C THR A 66 17.21 0.50 1.66
N ASP A 67 16.35 -0.22 0.92
CA ASP A 67 15.11 0.34 0.38
C ASP A 67 14.07 0.61 1.50
N ALA A 68 14.27 0.05 2.69
CA ALA A 68 13.43 0.28 3.87
C ALA A 68 13.92 1.43 4.76
N ASP A 69 15.11 1.98 4.50
CA ASP A 69 15.64 3.17 5.18
C ASP A 69 15.47 4.39 4.28
N LEU A 70 14.56 5.28 4.65
CA LEU A 70 14.26 6.54 3.96
C LEU A 70 15.05 7.71 4.52
N THR A 71 15.87 7.50 5.55
CA THR A 71 16.53 8.58 6.29
C THR A 71 17.83 9.07 5.66
N TRP A 72 18.32 8.37 4.63
CA TRP A 72 19.56 8.70 3.95
C TRP A 72 19.39 8.67 2.43
N ARG A 73 19.66 9.79 1.75
CA ARG A 73 19.74 9.87 0.29
C ARG A 73 20.81 10.88 -0.12
N ASN A 74 21.36 10.71 -1.32
CA ASN A 74 22.31 11.66 -1.92
C ASN A 74 23.50 12.03 -0.99
N GLY A 75 23.98 11.06 -0.20
CA GLY A 75 25.14 11.25 0.68
C GLY A 75 24.89 12.07 1.94
N GLY A 76 23.64 12.26 2.36
CA GLY A 76 23.32 12.96 3.61
C GLY A 76 22.04 12.45 4.27
N GLU A 77 21.78 12.99 5.47
CA GLU A 77 20.61 12.65 6.29
C GLU A 77 19.42 13.57 6.01
N ALA A 78 18.23 12.96 5.96
CA ALA A 78 16.97 13.67 5.88
C ALA A 78 16.67 14.43 7.19
N VAL A 79 16.12 15.63 7.06
CA VAL A 79 15.76 16.50 8.17
C VAL A 79 14.37 16.13 8.70
N GLY A 80 14.29 15.86 10.00
CA GLY A 80 13.03 15.75 10.73
C GLY A 80 13.07 14.72 11.85
N GLN A 81 11.89 14.40 12.40
CA GLN A 81 11.77 13.41 13.46
C GLN A 81 11.94 12.00 12.89
N ARG A 82 13.05 11.32 13.21
CA ARG A 82 13.25 9.90 12.88
C ARG A 82 12.22 9.03 13.61
N ILE A 83 11.56 8.14 12.87
CA ILE A 83 10.58 7.20 13.40
C ILE A 83 10.80 5.80 12.80
N LEU A 84 10.53 4.78 13.60
CA LEU A 84 10.43 3.40 13.15
C LEU A 84 8.95 3.06 12.93
N VAL A 85 8.61 2.59 11.74
CA VAL A 85 7.27 2.13 11.40
C VAL A 85 7.34 0.64 11.14
N HIS A 86 6.79 -0.16 12.04
CA HIS A 86 6.86 -1.62 11.95
C HIS A 86 5.49 -2.25 12.25
N GLY A 87 5.28 -3.45 11.72
CA GLY A 87 4.01 -4.14 11.88
C GLY A 87 4.02 -5.55 11.32
N ARG A 88 2.82 -6.14 11.19
CA ARG A 88 2.62 -7.46 10.59
C ARG A 88 1.51 -7.42 9.55
N VAL A 89 1.72 -8.10 8.44
CA VAL A 89 0.69 -8.39 7.45
C VAL A 89 0.11 -9.77 7.75
N LEU A 90 -1.18 -9.79 8.08
CA LEU A 90 -1.94 -10.99 8.41
C LEU A 90 -3.11 -11.12 7.42
N ASP A 91 -3.53 -12.36 7.16
CA ASP A 91 -4.80 -12.61 6.47
C ASP A 91 -5.99 -12.50 7.43
N SER A 92 -7.22 -12.63 6.90
CA SER A 92 -8.46 -12.55 7.68
C SER A 92 -8.61 -13.65 8.73
N GLY A 93 -7.80 -14.71 8.67
CA GLY A 93 -7.72 -15.77 9.69
C GLY A 93 -6.62 -15.54 10.72
N GLY A 94 -5.93 -14.39 10.67
CA GLY A 94 -4.82 -14.07 11.56
C GLY A 94 -3.50 -14.75 11.21
N ARG A 95 -3.40 -15.42 10.05
CA ARG A 95 -2.17 -16.11 9.63
C ARG A 95 -1.19 -15.11 9.01
N PRO A 96 0.12 -15.24 9.26
CA PRO A 96 1.14 -14.44 8.60
C PRO A 96 1.04 -14.52 7.07
N VAL A 97 1.27 -13.39 6.41
CA VAL A 97 1.47 -13.34 4.95
C VAL A 97 2.95 -13.07 4.66
N PRO A 98 3.81 -14.10 4.58
CA PRO A 98 5.21 -13.92 4.24
C PRO A 98 5.40 -13.76 2.74
N GLY A 99 6.47 -13.05 2.36
CA GLY A 99 6.83 -12.77 0.96
C GLY A 99 5.95 -11.70 0.30
N ALA A 100 5.19 -10.91 1.07
CA ALA A 100 4.38 -9.83 0.53
C ALA A 100 5.23 -8.57 0.35
N LEU A 101 5.17 -7.96 -0.84
CA LEU A 101 5.72 -6.64 -1.07
C LEU A 101 4.86 -5.57 -0.39
N VAL A 102 5.50 -4.77 0.47
CA VAL A 102 4.97 -3.55 1.08
C VAL A 102 5.76 -2.38 0.52
N GLU A 103 5.09 -1.42 -0.10
CA GLU A 103 5.69 -0.16 -0.55
C GLU A 103 5.07 1.00 0.20
N VAL A 104 5.87 2.02 0.47
CA VAL A 104 5.43 3.26 1.11
C VAL A 104 5.84 4.48 0.32
N TRP A 105 4.99 5.51 0.37
CA TRP A 105 5.35 6.86 -0.07
C TRP A 105 4.78 7.92 0.85
N GLN A 106 5.52 9.01 1.05
CA GLN A 106 5.11 10.08 1.96
C GLN A 106 5.75 11.42 1.61
N ALA A 107 5.20 12.49 2.18
CA ALA A 107 5.83 13.81 2.21
C ALA A 107 7.04 13.83 3.17
N ASN A 108 7.90 14.84 3.02
CA ASN A 108 8.95 15.15 3.99
C ASN A 108 8.37 15.76 5.29
N ALA A 109 9.25 16.12 6.24
CA ALA A 109 8.87 16.73 7.52
C ALA A 109 8.08 18.04 7.39
N ALA A 110 8.20 18.75 6.25
CA ALA A 110 7.49 20.00 5.97
C ALA A 110 6.19 19.80 5.18
N GLY A 111 5.77 18.56 4.95
CA GLY A 111 4.56 18.24 4.18
C GLY A 111 4.74 18.40 2.66
N ARG A 112 5.99 18.45 2.16
CA ARG A 112 6.29 18.54 0.73
C ARG A 112 6.62 17.16 0.15
N TYR A 113 5.92 16.76 -0.90
CA TYR A 113 6.29 15.62 -1.72
C TYR A 113 7.37 15.99 -2.73
N ARG A 114 8.28 15.05 -2.99
CA ARG A 114 9.16 15.07 -4.17
C ARG A 114 8.38 14.64 -5.42
N HIS A 115 7.39 15.44 -5.80
CA HIS A 115 6.56 15.20 -6.96
C HIS A 115 6.38 16.46 -7.78
N VAL A 116 6.42 16.34 -9.12
CA VAL A 116 6.41 17.49 -10.04
C VAL A 116 5.14 18.33 -9.98
N VAL A 117 4.01 17.73 -9.57
CA VAL A 117 2.72 18.44 -9.43
C VAL A 117 2.47 19.03 -8.04
N ASP A 118 3.33 18.71 -7.05
CA ASP A 118 3.20 19.32 -5.74
C ASP A 118 3.66 20.78 -5.83
N ASN A 119 2.77 21.71 -5.49
CA ASN A 119 3.01 23.15 -5.52
C ASN A 119 2.96 23.79 -4.12
N TRP A 120 2.89 23.00 -3.04
CA TRP A 120 2.90 23.48 -1.66
C TRP A 120 4.22 24.21 -1.35
N PRO A 121 4.27 25.51 -1.02
CA PRO A 121 5.51 26.29 -0.86
C PRO A 121 6.36 25.94 0.39
N ALA A 122 6.38 24.68 0.82
CA ALA A 122 7.37 24.15 1.74
C ALA A 122 8.63 23.68 0.99
N PRO A 123 9.81 23.74 1.64
CA PRO A 123 11.06 23.31 1.04
C PRO A 123 11.07 21.81 0.74
N LEU A 124 11.71 21.43 -0.37
CA LEU A 124 12.19 20.07 -0.56
C LEU A 124 13.39 19.84 0.37
N ASP A 125 13.56 18.58 0.77
CA ASP A 125 14.75 18.12 1.48
C ASP A 125 15.64 17.38 0.49
N ALA A 126 16.88 17.83 0.29
CA ALA A 126 17.82 17.23 -0.66
C ALA A 126 18.15 15.75 -0.38
N HIS A 127 17.95 15.31 0.86
CA HIS A 127 18.28 13.97 1.37
C HIS A 127 17.06 13.10 1.65
N PHE A 128 15.86 13.52 1.20
CA PHE A 128 14.62 12.76 1.33
C PHE A 128 13.87 12.66 -0.01
N ASP A 129 13.57 11.44 -0.46
CA ASP A 129 12.70 11.16 -1.61
C ASP A 129 11.31 10.65 -1.20
N GLY A 130 11.17 10.16 0.03
CA GLY A 130 9.92 9.72 0.62
C GLY A 130 9.44 8.37 0.11
N LEU A 131 10.31 7.55 -0.50
CA LEU A 131 9.96 6.26 -1.10
C LEU A 131 10.66 5.11 -0.37
N GLY A 132 9.91 4.07 -0.04
CA GLY A 132 10.48 2.85 0.53
C GLY A 132 9.72 1.60 0.15
N ARG A 133 10.39 0.45 0.27
CA ARG A 133 9.77 -0.86 0.05
C ARG A 133 10.49 -1.96 0.82
N VAL A 134 9.73 -2.98 1.23
CA VAL A 134 10.23 -4.14 1.98
C VAL A 134 9.40 -5.37 1.65
N VAL A 135 10.00 -6.55 1.77
CA VAL A 135 9.30 -7.84 1.67
C VAL A 135 9.08 -8.38 3.06
N THR A 136 7.85 -8.84 3.36
CA THR A 136 7.54 -9.38 4.69
C THR A 136 8.29 -10.68 4.98
N ASP A 137 8.77 -10.82 6.21
CA ASP A 137 9.46 -12.03 6.68
C ASP A 137 8.50 -13.23 6.85
N SER A 138 9.03 -14.38 7.28
CA SER A 138 8.27 -15.62 7.52
C SER A 138 7.11 -15.48 8.54
N LEU A 139 7.16 -14.45 9.39
CA LEU A 139 6.15 -14.13 10.40
C LEU A 139 5.24 -12.96 9.99
N GLY A 140 5.37 -12.50 8.73
CA GLY A 140 4.61 -11.43 8.12
C GLY A 140 5.07 -10.04 8.55
N ARG A 141 6.24 -9.91 9.19
CA ARG A 141 6.73 -8.64 9.74
C ARG A 141 7.30 -7.75 8.66
N TYR A 142 7.16 -6.44 8.83
CA TYR A 142 7.80 -5.41 8.02
C TYR A 142 8.31 -4.29 8.93
N GLU A 143 9.30 -3.55 8.44
CA GLU A 143 9.88 -2.40 9.14
C GLU A 143 10.36 -1.35 8.12
N PHE A 144 10.16 -0.07 8.46
CA PHE A 144 10.69 1.09 7.75
C PHE A 144 11.30 2.06 8.76
N LEU A 145 12.48 2.58 8.43
CA LEU A 145 13.07 3.72 9.13
C LEU A 145 12.87 4.97 8.28
N THR A 146 12.14 5.95 8.79
CA THR A 146 11.75 7.15 8.01
C THR A 146 11.72 8.41 8.86
N ILE A 147 11.38 9.53 8.23
CA ILE A 147 11.08 10.80 8.87
C ILE A 147 9.57 10.94 9.02
N LYS A 148 9.09 11.35 10.19
CA LYS A 148 7.66 11.63 10.40
C LYS A 148 7.19 12.71 9.40
N PRO A 149 6.20 12.43 8.54
CA PRO A 149 5.74 13.38 7.55
C PRO A 149 5.04 14.57 8.20
N GLY A 150 5.18 15.74 7.58
CA GLY A 150 4.37 16.91 7.90
C GLY A 150 2.94 16.77 7.36
N ALA A 151 2.00 17.46 8.00
CA ALA A 151 0.68 17.70 7.42
C ALA A 151 0.81 18.66 6.21
N TYR A 152 -0.13 18.59 5.27
CA TYR A 152 -0.09 19.43 4.07
C TYR A 152 -1.49 19.83 3.57
N PRO A 153 -1.64 21.01 2.95
CA PRO A 153 -2.89 21.43 2.35
C PRO A 153 -3.10 20.76 0.99
N TRP A 154 -4.36 20.51 0.62
CA TRP A 154 -4.67 19.70 -0.57
C TRP A 154 -5.87 20.17 -1.40
N GLY A 155 -6.39 21.36 -1.12
CA GLY A 155 -7.39 22.01 -1.98
C GLY A 155 -8.78 21.35 -2.02
N ASN A 156 -9.07 20.37 -1.17
CA ASN A 156 -10.40 19.75 -1.14
C ASN A 156 -11.50 20.68 -0.60
N HIS A 157 -11.17 21.75 0.12
CA HIS A 157 -12.01 22.91 0.44
C HIS A 157 -11.07 24.04 0.89
N HIS A 158 -11.60 25.23 1.20
CA HIS A 158 -10.80 26.46 1.43
C HIS A 158 -9.60 26.28 2.40
N ASN A 159 -9.77 25.49 3.46
CA ASN A 159 -8.73 25.23 4.46
C ASN A 159 -8.55 23.72 4.71
N ALA A 160 -8.52 22.92 3.64
CA ALA A 160 -8.39 21.48 3.77
C ALA A 160 -6.94 21.06 4.00
N TRP A 161 -6.69 20.32 5.08
CA TRP A 161 -5.40 19.76 5.44
C TRP A 161 -5.49 18.24 5.55
N ARG A 162 -4.47 17.55 5.05
CA ARG A 162 -4.26 16.13 5.34
C ARG A 162 -3.48 16.02 6.65
N PRO A 163 -3.87 15.13 7.58
CA PRO A 163 -3.02 14.76 8.72
C PRO A 163 -1.67 14.24 8.25
N ALA A 164 -0.67 14.21 9.14
CA ALA A 164 0.56 13.45 8.89
C ALA A 164 0.20 11.97 8.61
N HIS A 165 0.58 11.47 7.44
CA HIS A 165 0.29 10.08 7.03
C HIS A 165 1.36 9.55 6.08
N ILE A 166 1.44 8.22 6.01
CA ILE A 166 2.31 7.48 5.09
C ILE A 166 1.38 6.61 4.26
N HIS A 167 1.47 6.71 2.94
CA HIS A 167 0.71 5.81 2.08
C HIS A 167 1.36 4.43 2.04
N PHE A 168 0.53 3.39 1.99
CA PHE A 168 0.93 1.99 1.88
C PHE A 168 0.35 1.34 0.63
N SER A 169 1.15 0.52 -0.04
CA SER A 169 0.77 -0.36 -1.13
C SER A 169 1.16 -1.80 -0.77
N LEU A 170 0.19 -2.71 -0.77
CA LEU A 170 0.34 -4.12 -0.44
C LEU A 170 -0.10 -4.97 -1.63
N PHE A 171 0.74 -5.93 -2.04
CA PHE A 171 0.44 -6.83 -3.17
C PHE A 171 -0.15 -8.19 -2.76
N GLY A 172 0.06 -8.65 -1.52
CA GLY A 172 -0.38 -9.98 -1.08
C GLY A 172 0.21 -11.11 -1.93
N ARG A 173 -0.52 -12.22 -2.06
CA ARG A 173 -0.15 -13.42 -2.87
C ARG A 173 -1.08 -13.64 -4.06
N ALA A 174 -2.22 -12.97 -4.07
CA ALA A 174 -3.25 -13.06 -5.09
C ALA A 174 -3.75 -11.66 -5.45
N PHE A 175 -4.20 -11.49 -6.69
CA PHE A 175 -4.71 -10.21 -7.19
C PHE A 175 -5.81 -9.61 -6.31
N THR A 176 -6.68 -10.46 -5.78
CA THR A 176 -7.78 -10.07 -4.87
C THR A 176 -7.31 -9.52 -3.51
N GLN A 177 -6.02 -9.62 -3.18
CA GLN A 177 -5.42 -9.10 -1.94
C GLN A 177 -4.71 -7.75 -2.14
N ARG A 178 -4.70 -7.20 -3.36
CA ARG A 178 -4.08 -5.91 -3.65
C ARG A 178 -4.79 -4.80 -2.86
N LEU A 179 -4.05 -4.09 -2.01
CA LEU A 179 -4.58 -3.01 -1.18
C LEU A 179 -3.69 -1.77 -1.23
N VAL A 180 -4.30 -0.59 -1.38
CA VAL A 180 -3.65 0.70 -1.14
C VAL A 180 -4.38 1.40 0.00
N THR A 181 -3.64 1.88 0.99
CA THR A 181 -4.17 2.57 2.17
C THR A 181 -3.20 3.67 2.62
N GLN A 182 -3.50 4.31 3.74
CA GLN A 182 -2.68 5.30 4.43
C GLN A 182 -2.72 5.08 5.95
#